data_AF-A0A940Y0Y6-F1
#
_entry.id   AF-A0A940Y0Y6-F1
#
_cell.length_a   1.000
_cell.length_b   1.000
_cell.length_c   1.000
_cell.angle_alpha   90.00
_cell.angle_beta   90.00
_cell.angle_gamma   90.00
#
_symmetry.space_group_name_H-M   'P 1'
#
loop_
_entity.id
_entity.type
_entity.pdbx_description
1 polymer ?
#
loop_
_entity_poly.entity_id
_entity_poly.type
_entity_poly.pdbx_seq_one_letter_code
_entity_poly.pdbx_strand_id
1 'polypeptide(L)'
;MNAAVSASAGLRARLALTEPMVRAATAALWRPTGLGPRYATYLAVMHGVIRASVPLMERAATLCAALRPYDPVAAPLERYLRVHAEEERGHDDWLLTDLAALGDTAAALAGEQPPPSTARFVGAQYYWIEHHHPVALLGYIAVLESNAPAPRLADHLAASGVPEASLRTVRAHAELDDGHTADLFELLDALPLTPALRRAVTTSALHTVDGLIGLFARIAGEPRPIHRRPGGTHPS
;
A
#
# COMPACT_ATOMS: atom_id res chain seq x y z
N MET A 1 -27.37 -21.63 18.75
CA MET A 1 -26.50 -20.49 19.07
C MET A 1 -25.89 -20.00 17.76
N ASN A 2 -26.22 -18.79 17.29
CA ASN A 2 -25.50 -18.19 16.16
C ASN A 2 -24.09 -17.86 16.67
N ALA A 3 -23.06 -18.51 16.13
CA ALA A 3 -21.69 -18.11 16.40
C ALA A 3 -21.54 -16.64 15.96
N ALA A 4 -21.10 -15.77 16.87
CA ALA A 4 -20.84 -14.37 16.51
C ALA A 4 -19.77 -14.35 15.41
N VAL A 5 -20.05 -13.64 14.32
CA VAL A 5 -19.09 -13.49 13.20
C VAL A 5 -17.78 -12.89 13.73
N SER A 6 -16.65 -13.53 13.41
CA SER A 6 -15.32 -13.08 13.82
C SER A 6 -15.00 -11.70 13.20
N ALA A 7 -14.00 -11.00 13.75
CA ALA A 7 -13.66 -9.68 13.24
C ALA A 7 -13.09 -9.78 11.82
N SER A 8 -12.22 -10.77 11.58
CA SER A 8 -11.64 -11.05 10.28
C SER A 8 -12.70 -11.45 9.26
N ALA A 9 -13.63 -12.35 9.61
CA ALA A 9 -14.72 -12.78 8.72
C ALA A 9 -15.63 -11.60 8.35
N GLY A 10 -15.95 -10.74 9.32
CA GLY A 10 -16.73 -9.53 9.08
C GLY A 10 -16.03 -8.52 8.16
N LEU A 11 -14.71 -8.37 8.27
CA LEU A 11 -13.92 -7.50 7.40
C LEU A 11 -13.83 -8.08 5.99
N ARG A 12 -13.46 -9.36 5.85
CA ARG A 12 -13.36 -10.07 4.56
C ARG A 12 -14.67 -10.00 3.78
N ALA A 13 -15.81 -10.23 4.44
CA ALA A 13 -17.11 -10.15 3.80
C ALA A 13 -17.40 -8.76 3.20
N ARG A 14 -16.92 -7.68 3.83
CA ARG A 14 -17.09 -6.31 3.32
C ARG A 14 -16.11 -5.98 2.19
N LEU A 15 -14.86 -6.42 2.31
CA LEU A 15 -13.87 -6.27 1.24
C LEU A 15 -14.28 -7.02 -0.03
N ALA A 16 -14.87 -8.22 0.10
CA ALA A 16 -15.39 -8.99 -1.02
C ALA A 16 -16.44 -8.23 -1.86
N LEU A 17 -17.23 -7.34 -1.24
CA LEU A 17 -18.19 -6.50 -1.96
C LEU A 17 -17.53 -5.46 -2.88
N THR A 18 -16.28 -5.08 -2.57
CA THR A 18 -15.51 -4.10 -3.32
C THR A 18 -14.54 -4.71 -4.34
N GLU A 19 -14.31 -6.01 -4.23
CA GLU A 19 -13.34 -6.76 -5.04
C GLU A 19 -13.51 -6.57 -6.55
N PRO A 20 -14.74 -6.57 -7.13
CA PRO A 20 -14.89 -6.33 -8.57
C PRO A 20 -14.35 -4.97 -9.04
N MET A 21 -14.48 -3.93 -8.21
CA MET A 21 -14.00 -2.58 -8.53
C MET A 21 -12.48 -2.50 -8.46
N VAL A 22 -11.88 -3.15 -7.45
CA VAL A 22 -10.42 -3.24 -7.33
C VAL A 22 -9.85 -4.03 -8.51
N ARG A 23 -10.44 -5.17 -8.86
CA ARG A 23 -10.03 -5.97 -10.03
C ARG A 23 -10.11 -5.17 -11.33
N ALA A 24 -11.15 -4.37 -11.54
CA ALA A 24 -11.28 -3.51 -12.71
C ALA A 24 -10.19 -2.43 -12.77
N ALA A 25 -9.89 -1.78 -11.64
CA ALA A 25 -8.84 -0.76 -11.56
C ALA A 25 -7.45 -1.37 -11.80
N THR A 26 -7.17 -2.52 -11.20
CA THR A 26 -5.93 -3.30 -11.41
C THR A 26 -5.78 -3.75 -12.88
N ALA A 27 -6.86 -4.21 -13.51
CA ALA A 27 -6.83 -4.57 -14.93
C ALA A 27 -6.53 -3.36 -15.83
N ALA A 28 -7.12 -2.19 -15.52
CA ALA A 28 -6.85 -0.96 -16.25
C ALA A 28 -5.39 -0.48 -16.07
N LEU A 29 -4.82 -0.67 -14.87
CA LEU A 29 -3.41 -0.41 -14.57
C LEU A 29 -2.49 -1.30 -15.41
N TRP A 30 -2.78 -2.60 -15.55
CA TRP A 30 -1.87 -3.53 -16.22
C TRP A 30 -2.17 -3.79 -17.71
N ARG A 31 -3.05 -2.99 -18.34
CA ARG A 31 -3.36 -3.14 -19.76
C ARG A 31 -2.12 -3.02 -20.65
N PRO A 32 -2.00 -3.81 -21.74
CA PRO A 32 -0.77 -3.88 -22.54
C PRO A 32 -0.32 -2.55 -23.16
N THR A 33 -1.27 -1.76 -23.68
CA THR A 33 -0.95 -0.50 -24.37
C THR A 33 -0.34 0.51 -23.40
N GLY A 34 0.91 0.93 -23.63
CA GLY A 34 1.60 1.93 -22.81
C GLY A 34 2.03 1.42 -21.43
N LEU A 35 2.25 0.11 -21.28
CA LEU A 35 2.56 -0.52 -20.00
C LEU A 35 3.91 -0.05 -19.39
N GLY A 36 4.98 0.07 -20.18
CA GLY A 36 6.30 0.48 -19.67
C GLY A 36 6.32 1.84 -18.93
N PRO A 37 5.92 2.95 -19.59
CA PRO A 37 5.85 4.25 -18.92
C PRO A 37 4.89 4.26 -17.72
N ARG A 38 3.78 3.51 -17.81
CA ARG A 38 2.84 3.39 -16.70
C ARG A 38 3.44 2.64 -15.51
N TYR A 39 4.25 1.62 -15.77
CA TYR A 39 4.97 0.88 -14.73
C TYR A 39 5.96 1.78 -14.00
N ALA A 40 6.68 2.66 -14.71
CA ALA A 40 7.52 3.68 -14.09
C ALA A 40 6.71 4.61 -13.17
N THR A 41 5.56 5.12 -13.64
CA THR A 41 4.65 5.93 -12.81
C THR A 41 4.13 5.14 -11.60
N TYR A 42 3.78 3.87 -11.78
CA TYR A 42 3.35 2.99 -10.70
C TYR A 42 4.42 2.87 -9.62
N LEU A 43 5.67 2.57 -10.00
CA LEU A 43 6.77 2.46 -9.04
C LEU A 43 7.00 3.77 -8.28
N ALA A 44 6.98 4.92 -8.97
CA ALA A 44 7.17 6.22 -8.32
C ALA A 44 6.05 6.56 -7.33
N VAL A 45 4.80 6.28 -7.72
CA VAL A 45 3.63 6.52 -6.86
C VAL A 45 3.62 5.56 -5.67
N MET A 46 3.89 4.27 -5.90
CA MET A 46 3.93 3.26 -4.84
C MET A 46 5.12 3.45 -3.92
N HIS A 47 6.27 3.95 -4.40
CA HIS A 47 7.37 4.37 -3.53
C HIS A 47 6.88 5.43 -2.54
N GLY A 48 6.10 6.42 -3.02
CA GLY A 48 5.48 7.43 -2.17
C GLY A 48 4.49 6.87 -1.13
N VAL A 49 3.86 5.73 -1.41
CA VAL A 49 2.99 5.02 -0.46
C VAL A 49 3.81 4.21 0.55
N ILE A 50 4.71 3.35 0.06
CA ILE A 50 5.48 2.38 0.87
C ILE A 50 6.45 3.09 1.81
N ARG A 51 7.08 4.19 1.38
CA ARG A 51 7.97 5.00 2.24
C ARG A 51 7.27 5.54 3.49
N ALA A 52 5.94 5.59 3.49
CA ALA A 52 5.16 6.06 4.61
C ALA A 52 4.67 4.93 5.52
N SER A 53 4.74 3.66 5.10
CA SER A 53 4.23 2.50 5.85
C SER A 53 4.96 2.32 7.17
N VAL A 54 6.30 2.28 7.15
CA VAL A 54 7.11 2.12 8.38
C VAL A 54 6.89 3.27 9.37
N PRO A 55 7.01 4.56 8.97
CA PRO A 55 6.69 5.67 9.87
C PRO A 55 5.25 5.64 10.43
N LEU A 56 4.26 5.23 9.63
CA LEU A 56 2.88 5.07 10.09
C LEU A 56 2.77 4.01 11.19
N MET A 57 3.38 2.84 10.99
CA MET A 57 3.35 1.74 11.95
C MET A 57 4.10 2.09 13.24
N GLU A 58 5.28 2.70 13.14
CA GLU A 58 6.05 3.18 14.30
C GLU A 58 5.27 4.24 15.10
N ARG A 59 4.58 5.15 14.40
CA ARG A 59 3.75 6.16 15.05
C ARG A 59 2.54 5.54 15.75
N ALA A 60 1.83 4.65 15.09
CA ALA A 60 0.70 3.93 15.68
C ALA A 60 1.14 3.09 16.89
N ALA A 61 2.30 2.42 16.83
CA ALA A 61 2.89 1.70 17.95
C ALA A 61 3.21 2.62 19.14
N THR A 62 3.74 3.83 18.89
CA THR A 62 3.98 4.85 19.92
C THR A 62 2.68 5.27 20.61
N LEU A 63 1.61 5.48 19.84
CA LEU A 63 0.29 5.81 20.37
C LEU A 63 -0.29 4.64 21.19
N CYS A 64 -0.14 3.41 20.72
CA CYS A 64 -0.51 2.22 21.47
C CYS A 64 0.22 2.15 22.82
N ALA A 65 1.52 2.42 22.87
CA ALA A 65 2.29 2.41 24.12
C ALA A 65 1.69 3.34 25.18
N ALA A 66 1.21 4.53 24.77
CA ALA A 66 0.53 5.49 25.66
C ALA A 66 -0.86 5.02 26.12
N LEU A 67 -1.56 4.22 25.31
CA LEU A 67 -2.90 3.71 25.59
C LEU A 67 -2.91 2.44 26.45
N ARG A 68 -1.77 1.74 26.61
CA ARG A 68 -1.66 0.45 27.33
C ARG A 68 -2.34 0.38 28.70
N PRO A 69 -2.31 1.42 29.57
CA PRO A 69 -2.98 1.35 30.87
C PRO A 69 -4.51 1.33 30.79
N TYR A 70 -5.09 1.74 29.66
CA TYR A 70 -6.52 2.04 29.51
C TYR A 70 -7.21 1.21 28.42
N ASP A 71 -6.44 0.71 27.44
CA ASP A 71 -6.96 -0.03 26.30
C ASP A 71 -6.30 -1.42 26.18
N PRO A 72 -7.07 -2.52 26.35
CA PRO A 72 -6.54 -3.88 26.22
C PRO A 72 -6.12 -4.24 24.79
N VAL A 73 -6.55 -3.49 23.77
CA VAL A 73 -6.11 -3.68 22.37
C VAL A 73 -4.68 -3.17 22.16
N ALA A 74 -4.25 -2.19 22.95
CA ALA A 74 -3.04 -1.42 22.68
C ALA A 74 -1.74 -2.25 22.76
N ALA A 75 -1.56 -3.08 23.77
CA ALA A 75 -0.33 -3.88 23.94
C ALA A 75 -0.10 -4.92 22.81
N PRO A 76 -1.08 -5.77 22.44
CA PRO A 76 -0.91 -6.69 21.31
C PRO A 76 -0.76 -5.96 19.97
N LEU A 77 -1.49 -4.86 19.76
CA LEU A 77 -1.36 -4.04 18.55
C LEU A 77 0.02 -3.39 18.43
N GLU A 78 0.57 -2.82 19.51
CA GLU A 78 1.93 -2.28 19.52
C GLU A 78 2.95 -3.32 19.06
N ARG A 79 2.87 -4.54 19.62
CA ARG A 79 3.80 -5.63 19.29
C ARG A 79 3.73 -5.98 17.81
N TYR A 80 2.52 -6.19 17.29
CA TYR A 80 2.33 -6.50 15.87
C TYR A 80 2.91 -5.40 14.97
N LEU A 81 2.57 -4.14 15.24
CA LEU A 81 3.03 -3.01 14.42
C LEU A 81 4.56 -2.84 14.44
N ARG A 82 5.21 -3.10 15.58
CA ARG A 82 6.69 -3.03 15.65
C ARG A 82 7.38 -4.15 14.86
N VAL A 83 6.84 -5.37 14.91
CA VAL A 83 7.38 -6.51 14.15
C VAL A 83 7.22 -6.23 12.66
N HIS A 84 5.99 -5.89 12.25
CA HIS A 84 5.67 -5.60 10.85
C HIS A 84 6.45 -4.39 10.32
N ALA A 85 6.68 -3.34 11.13
CA ALA A 85 7.51 -2.21 10.74
C ALA A 85 8.99 -2.56 10.51
N GLU A 86 9.51 -3.57 11.23
CA GLU A 86 10.87 -4.04 11.03
C GLU A 86 10.99 -4.91 9.77
N GLU A 87 9.99 -5.75 9.50
CA GLU A 87 9.91 -6.56 8.29
C GLU A 87 9.82 -5.69 7.03
N GLU A 88 9.03 -4.62 7.07
CA GLU A 88 8.84 -3.69 5.94
C GLU A 88 9.98 -2.68 5.75
N ARG A 89 11.00 -2.70 6.63
CA ARG A 89 12.06 -1.67 6.62
C ARG A 89 12.91 -1.76 5.35
N GLY A 90 12.94 -0.67 4.59
CA GLY A 90 13.73 -0.56 3.36
C GLY A 90 13.09 -1.20 2.13
N HIS A 91 11.85 -1.67 2.22
CA HIS A 91 11.11 -2.15 1.04
C HIS A 91 10.86 -1.02 0.02
N ASP A 92 10.76 0.24 0.47
CA ASP A 92 10.64 1.39 -0.42
C ASP A 92 11.89 1.61 -1.30
N ASP A 93 13.08 1.27 -0.81
CA ASP A 93 14.34 1.35 -1.59
C ASP A 93 14.35 0.36 -2.77
N TRP A 94 13.58 -0.72 -2.70
CA TRP A 94 13.48 -1.69 -3.79
C TRP A 94 12.83 -1.05 -5.02
N LEU A 95 11.81 -0.21 -4.81
CA LEU A 95 11.13 0.51 -5.89
C LEU A 95 12.04 1.57 -6.50
N LEU A 96 12.89 2.23 -5.71
CA LEU A 96 13.91 3.15 -6.22
C LEU A 96 14.94 2.44 -7.09
N THR A 97 15.34 1.23 -6.69
CA THR A 97 16.25 0.39 -7.47
C THR A 97 15.64 -0.01 -8.82
N ASP A 98 14.38 -0.44 -8.82
CA ASP A 98 13.67 -0.79 -10.05
C ASP A 98 13.45 0.43 -10.96
N LEU A 99 13.14 1.60 -10.39
CA LEU A 99 13.06 2.86 -11.14
C LEU A 99 14.40 3.24 -11.80
N ALA A 100 15.52 3.05 -11.10
CA ALA A 100 16.84 3.30 -11.66
C ALA A 100 17.13 2.35 -12.84
N ALA A 101 16.71 1.08 -12.74
CA ALA A 101 16.84 0.10 -13.82
C ALA A 101 15.97 0.41 -15.06
N LEU A 102 14.95 1.27 -14.92
CA LEU A 102 14.16 1.79 -16.05
C LEU A 102 14.83 3.00 -16.75
N GLY A 103 15.93 3.53 -16.19
CA GLY A 103 16.74 4.62 -16.72
C GLY A 103 16.48 5.99 -16.06
N ASP A 104 17.38 6.95 -16.31
CA ASP A 104 17.44 8.25 -15.61
C ASP A 104 16.13 9.04 -15.61
N THR A 105 15.39 8.96 -16.72
CA THR A 105 14.06 9.56 -16.84
C THR A 105 13.10 9.03 -15.80
N ALA A 106 13.04 7.70 -15.64
CA ALA A 106 12.14 7.05 -14.70
C ALA A 106 12.61 7.30 -13.26
N ALA A 107 13.93 7.24 -13.03
CA ALA A 107 14.53 7.57 -11.73
C ALA A 107 14.15 8.98 -11.24
N ALA A 108 14.06 9.97 -12.14
CA ALA A 108 13.68 11.33 -11.79
C ALA A 108 12.25 11.44 -11.19
N LEU A 109 11.35 10.51 -11.53
CA LEU A 109 9.97 10.50 -11.00
C LEU A 109 9.94 10.34 -9.47
N ALA A 110 10.90 9.66 -8.87
CA ALA A 110 10.97 9.48 -7.42
C ALA A 110 11.26 10.79 -6.66
N GLY A 111 11.89 11.76 -7.32
CA GLY A 111 12.19 13.08 -6.78
C GLY A 111 11.07 14.11 -7.02
N GLU A 112 10.05 13.78 -7.79
CA GLU A 112 8.91 14.66 -8.03
C GLU A 112 8.00 14.74 -6.80
N GLN A 113 7.23 15.83 -6.72
CA GLN A 113 6.17 15.95 -5.71
C GLN A 113 5.14 14.82 -5.93
N PRO A 114 4.81 14.02 -4.89
CA PRO A 114 3.80 12.97 -5.01
C PRO A 114 2.45 13.55 -5.45
N PRO A 115 1.67 12.82 -6.25
CA PRO A 115 0.36 13.29 -6.66
C PRO A 115 -0.56 13.43 -5.44
N PRO A 116 -1.56 14.35 -5.47
CA PRO A 116 -2.48 14.54 -4.35
C PRO A 116 -3.22 13.26 -3.90
N SER A 117 -3.33 12.25 -4.77
CA SER A 117 -3.91 10.94 -4.41
C SER A 117 -3.06 10.20 -3.39
N THR A 118 -1.72 10.26 -3.49
CA THR A 118 -0.82 9.62 -2.52
C THR A 118 -1.00 10.26 -1.15
N ALA A 119 -1.04 11.59 -1.09
CA ALA A 119 -1.29 12.32 0.15
C ALA A 119 -2.69 12.02 0.73
N ARG A 120 -3.73 11.92 -0.10
CA ARG A 120 -5.08 11.51 0.34
C ARG A 120 -5.11 10.08 0.87
N PHE A 121 -4.40 9.17 0.20
CA PHE A 121 -4.35 7.74 0.53
C PHE A 121 -3.64 7.50 1.87
N VAL A 122 -2.43 8.04 2.02
CA VAL A 122 -1.57 7.88 3.21
C VAL A 122 -1.99 8.82 4.34
N GLY A 123 -2.30 10.07 4.03
CA GLY A 123 -2.62 11.10 5.02
C GLY A 123 -3.88 10.81 5.84
N ALA A 124 -4.87 10.12 5.24
CA ALA A 124 -6.02 9.66 6.00
C ALA A 124 -5.66 8.66 7.11
N GLN A 125 -4.61 7.86 6.91
CA GLN A 125 -4.17 6.89 7.92
C GLN A 125 -3.56 7.59 9.12
N TYR A 126 -2.74 8.63 8.88
CA TYR A 126 -2.26 9.53 9.93
C TYR A 126 -3.43 10.16 10.70
N TYR A 127 -4.46 10.63 10.00
CA TYR A 127 -5.65 11.18 10.66
C TYR A 127 -6.33 10.14 11.57
N TRP A 128 -6.53 8.91 11.10
CA TRP A 128 -7.20 7.88 11.89
C TRP A 128 -6.41 7.48 13.14
N ILE A 129 -5.08 7.32 13.02
CA ILE A 129 -4.27 6.91 14.18
C ILE A 129 -4.17 8.03 15.22
N GLU A 130 -4.03 9.29 14.79
CA GLU A 130 -3.86 10.44 15.70
C GLU A 130 -5.17 10.89 16.35
N HIS A 131 -6.27 10.86 15.60
CA HIS A 131 -7.52 11.53 16.00
C HIS A 131 -8.67 10.56 16.28
N HIS A 132 -8.46 9.25 16.09
CA HIS A 132 -9.48 8.26 16.42
C HIS A 132 -8.94 7.10 17.23
N HIS A 133 -8.26 6.15 16.60
CA HIS A 133 -7.69 4.99 17.27
C HIS A 133 -6.62 4.30 16.41
N PRO A 134 -5.45 3.92 16.96
CA PRO A 134 -4.39 3.25 16.20
C PRO A 134 -4.83 1.97 15.48
N VAL A 135 -5.79 1.24 16.05
CA VAL A 135 -6.34 0.00 15.44
C VAL A 135 -6.91 0.21 14.03
N ALA A 136 -7.34 1.43 13.69
CA ALA A 136 -7.81 1.73 12.35
C ALA A 136 -6.75 1.43 11.28
N LEU A 137 -5.46 1.48 11.61
CA LEU A 137 -4.36 1.16 10.70
C LEU A 137 -4.43 -0.29 10.18
N LEU A 138 -5.01 -1.23 10.96
CA LEU A 138 -5.19 -2.62 10.50
C LEU A 138 -6.08 -2.72 9.25
N GLY A 139 -7.00 -1.78 9.06
CA GLY A 139 -7.82 -1.73 7.85
C GLY A 139 -7.02 -1.35 6.61
N TYR A 140 -6.05 -0.44 6.76
CA TYR A 140 -5.12 -0.04 5.71
C TYR A 140 -4.17 -1.19 5.34
N ILE A 141 -3.56 -1.81 6.36
CA ILE A 141 -2.67 -2.97 6.18
C ILE A 141 -3.42 -4.11 5.47
N ALA A 142 -4.65 -4.44 5.91
CA ALA A 142 -5.46 -5.48 5.28
C ALA A 142 -5.63 -5.29 3.77
N VAL A 143 -5.84 -4.05 3.32
CA VAL A 143 -6.04 -3.75 1.91
C VAL A 143 -4.73 -3.83 1.13
N LEU A 144 -3.61 -3.37 1.69
CA LEU A 144 -2.33 -3.47 1.01
C LEU A 144 -1.87 -4.92 0.87
N GLU A 145 -1.85 -5.68 1.97
CA GLU A 145 -1.42 -7.08 1.95
C GLU A 145 -2.30 -7.94 1.03
N SER A 146 -3.61 -7.70 1.02
CA SER A 146 -4.54 -8.46 0.16
C SER A 146 -4.50 -8.04 -1.32
N ASN A 147 -3.76 -6.99 -1.69
CA ASN A 147 -3.69 -6.47 -3.07
C ASN A 147 -2.25 -6.31 -3.57
N ALA A 148 -1.34 -7.11 -3.03
CA ALA A 148 -0.02 -7.38 -3.56
C ALA A 148 -0.04 -7.65 -5.09
N PRO A 149 0.96 -7.19 -5.86
CA PRO A 149 1.11 -7.56 -7.26
C PRO A 149 1.03 -9.07 -7.49
N ALA A 150 0.24 -9.49 -8.49
CA ALA A 150 0.08 -10.92 -8.79
C ALA A 150 1.42 -11.55 -9.22
N PRO A 151 1.72 -12.81 -8.87
CA PRO A 151 3.00 -13.45 -9.19
C PRO A 151 3.38 -13.43 -10.67
N ARG A 152 2.38 -13.54 -11.55
CA ARG A 152 2.58 -13.52 -13.02
C ARG A 152 2.77 -12.12 -13.62
N LEU A 153 2.69 -11.07 -12.81
CA LEU A 153 2.81 -9.69 -13.31
C LEU A 153 4.22 -9.44 -13.88
N ALA A 154 5.27 -9.96 -13.23
CA ALA A 154 6.64 -9.79 -13.69
C ALA A 154 6.81 -10.33 -15.12
N ASP A 155 6.30 -11.53 -15.40
CA ASP A 155 6.40 -12.13 -16.74
C ASP A 155 5.62 -11.33 -17.80
N HIS A 156 4.45 -10.78 -17.43
CA HIS A 156 3.67 -9.91 -18.31
C HIS A 156 4.38 -8.58 -18.60
N LEU A 157 5.02 -7.98 -17.59
CA LEU A 157 5.83 -6.78 -17.75
C LEU A 157 7.04 -7.06 -18.66
N ALA A 158 7.77 -8.15 -18.43
CA ALA A 158 8.90 -8.56 -19.24
C ALA A 158 8.50 -8.77 -20.71
N ALA A 159 7.38 -9.46 -20.97
CA ALA A 159 6.85 -9.67 -22.31
C ALA A 159 6.46 -8.37 -23.03
N SER A 160 6.20 -7.28 -22.29
CA SER A 160 5.94 -5.95 -22.84
C SER A 160 7.19 -5.10 -23.12
N GLY A 161 8.38 -5.65 -22.87
CA GLY A 161 9.67 -4.98 -23.09
C GLY A 161 10.18 -4.20 -21.88
N VAL A 162 9.61 -4.40 -20.69
CA VAL A 162 10.16 -3.86 -19.43
C VAL A 162 11.44 -4.62 -19.08
N PRO A 163 12.57 -3.95 -18.79
CA PRO A 163 13.83 -4.61 -18.43
C PRO A 163 13.68 -5.53 -17.21
N GLU A 164 14.19 -6.76 -17.28
CA GLU A 164 14.19 -7.72 -16.16
C GLU A 164 14.82 -7.15 -14.87
N ALA A 165 15.86 -6.33 -15.02
CA ALA A 165 16.53 -5.67 -13.89
C ALA A 165 15.62 -4.71 -13.10
N SER A 166 14.47 -4.31 -13.68
CA SER A 166 13.49 -3.43 -13.05
C SER A 166 12.28 -4.17 -12.47
N LEU A 167 12.33 -5.50 -12.40
CA LEU A 167 11.23 -6.34 -11.93
C LEU A 167 11.54 -6.99 -10.58
N ARG A 168 12.58 -6.54 -9.86
CA ARG A 168 13.01 -7.18 -8.61
C ARG A 168 11.94 -7.09 -7.55
N THR A 169 11.32 -5.92 -7.36
CA THR A 169 10.30 -5.71 -6.33
C THR A 169 9.10 -6.61 -6.56
N VAL A 170 8.58 -6.64 -7.80
CA VAL A 170 7.39 -7.45 -8.12
C VAL A 170 7.66 -8.95 -8.05
N ARG A 171 8.89 -9.41 -8.32
CA ARG A 171 9.29 -10.82 -8.13
C ARG A 171 9.47 -11.16 -6.66
N ALA A 172 10.21 -10.33 -5.92
CA ALA A 172 10.46 -10.55 -4.50
C ALA A 172 9.14 -10.62 -3.71
N HIS A 173 8.22 -9.69 -3.97
CA HIS A 173 6.92 -9.67 -3.28
C HIS A 173 6.01 -10.85 -3.69
N ALA A 174 6.22 -11.45 -4.86
CA ALA A 174 5.52 -12.66 -5.28
C ALA A 174 6.09 -13.95 -4.69
N GLU A 175 7.41 -13.99 -4.49
CA GLU A 175 8.14 -15.13 -3.92
C GLU A 175 8.07 -15.15 -2.39
N LEU A 176 7.88 -13.99 -1.77
CA LEU A 176 7.93 -13.86 -0.32
C LEU A 176 6.73 -14.47 0.40
N ASP A 177 5.56 -14.68 -0.25
CA ASP A 177 4.28 -15.17 0.34
C ASP A 177 4.36 -15.30 1.88
N ASP A 178 4.40 -14.13 2.52
CA ASP A 178 5.03 -13.93 3.84
C ASP A 178 4.07 -14.23 4.99
N GLY A 179 2.83 -14.63 4.67
CA GLY A 179 1.81 -14.89 5.67
C GLY A 179 1.26 -13.63 6.34
N HIS A 180 1.67 -12.41 5.95
CA HIS A 180 1.22 -11.16 6.59
C HIS A 180 -0.30 -11.03 6.61
N THR A 181 -0.95 -11.42 5.51
CA THR A 181 -2.41 -11.43 5.44
C THR A 181 -3.02 -12.40 6.47
N ALA A 182 -2.44 -13.59 6.65
CA ALA A 182 -2.91 -14.57 7.63
C ALA A 182 -2.71 -14.05 9.06
N ASP A 183 -1.50 -13.61 9.39
CA ASP A 183 -1.12 -13.07 10.70
C ASP A 183 -2.00 -11.88 11.10
N LEU A 184 -2.30 -10.98 10.15
CA LEU A 184 -3.21 -9.86 10.36
C LEU A 184 -4.62 -10.33 10.74
N PHE A 185 -5.16 -11.32 10.02
CA PHE A 185 -6.50 -11.81 10.27
C PHE A 185 -6.59 -12.61 11.58
N GLU A 186 -5.53 -13.34 11.94
CA GLU A 186 -5.40 -13.97 13.25
C GLU A 186 -5.34 -12.94 14.37
N LEU A 187 -4.57 -11.86 14.20
CA LEU A 187 -4.55 -10.74 15.14
C LEU A 187 -5.95 -10.13 15.30
N LEU A 188 -6.66 -9.84 14.21
CA LEU A 188 -7.99 -9.25 14.27
C LEU A 188 -8.97 -10.10 15.08
N ASP A 189 -8.86 -11.43 15.00
CA ASP A 189 -9.71 -12.35 15.75
C ASP A 189 -9.26 -12.53 17.21
N ALA A 190 -7.97 -12.33 17.50
CA ALA A 190 -7.42 -12.38 18.86
C ALA A 190 -7.62 -11.08 19.66
N LEU A 191 -7.71 -9.92 18.99
CA LEU A 191 -7.88 -8.63 19.65
C LEU A 191 -9.27 -8.50 20.31
N PRO A 192 -9.36 -7.93 21.53
CA PRO A 192 -10.63 -7.70 22.22
C PRO A 192 -11.38 -6.49 21.63
N LEU A 193 -11.68 -6.51 20.33
CA LEU A 193 -12.28 -5.39 19.61
C LEU A 193 -13.73 -5.18 20.01
N THR A 194 -14.03 -4.00 20.56
CA THR A 194 -15.40 -3.54 20.71
C THR A 194 -16.07 -3.35 19.34
N PRO A 195 -17.41 -3.32 19.25
CA PRO A 195 -18.11 -3.00 18.00
C PRO A 195 -17.67 -1.68 17.38
N ALA A 196 -17.27 -0.69 18.19
CA ALA A 196 -16.76 0.59 17.69
C ALA A 196 -15.39 0.43 17.01
N LEU A 197 -14.46 -0.32 17.61
CA LEU A 197 -13.14 -0.58 17.03
C LEU A 197 -13.24 -1.45 15.76
N ARG A 198 -14.14 -2.45 15.75
CA ARG A 198 -14.43 -3.22 14.53
C ARG A 198 -14.91 -2.32 13.38
N ARG A 199 -15.75 -1.32 13.68
CA ARG A 199 -16.19 -0.32 12.70
C ARG A 199 -15.02 0.56 12.25
N ALA A 200 -14.14 1.00 13.15
CA ALA A 200 -12.97 1.80 12.80
C ALA A 200 -12.05 1.09 11.79
N VAL A 201 -11.74 -0.20 12.03
CA VAL A 201 -10.98 -1.05 11.09
C VAL A 201 -11.69 -1.14 9.75
N THR A 202 -13.00 -1.42 9.77
CA THR A 202 -13.81 -1.56 8.56
C THR A 202 -13.85 -0.26 7.74
N THR A 203 -14.10 0.88 8.38
CA THR A 203 -14.16 2.19 7.72
C THR A 203 -12.81 2.55 7.12
N SER A 204 -11.72 2.32 7.86
CA SER A 204 -10.36 2.51 7.35
C SER A 204 -10.09 1.64 6.12
N ALA A 205 -10.48 0.36 6.16
CA ALA A 205 -10.31 -0.56 5.04
C ALA A 205 -11.08 -0.10 3.80
N LEU A 206 -12.37 0.23 3.94
CA LEU A 206 -13.19 0.70 2.81
C LEU A 206 -12.70 2.04 2.26
N HIS A 207 -12.24 2.96 3.11
CA HIS A 207 -11.61 4.21 2.68
C HIS A 207 -10.29 3.94 1.93
N THR A 208 -9.51 2.96 2.38
CA THR A 208 -8.29 2.53 1.71
C THR A 208 -8.59 1.89 0.37
N VAL A 209 -9.64 1.07 0.24
CA VAL A 209 -10.08 0.53 -1.06
C VAL A 209 -10.46 1.64 -2.04
N ASP A 210 -11.26 2.62 -1.62
CA ASP A 210 -11.62 3.78 -2.47
C ASP A 210 -10.38 4.53 -2.95
N GLY A 211 -9.46 4.80 -2.02
CA GLY A 211 -8.20 5.46 -2.33
C GLY A 211 -7.30 4.65 -3.28
N LEU A 212 -7.24 3.33 -3.12
CA LEU A 212 -6.46 2.42 -3.97
C LEU A 212 -7.01 2.40 -5.40
N ILE A 213 -8.34 2.28 -5.54
CA ILE A 213 -9.03 2.35 -6.83
C ILE A 213 -8.74 3.69 -7.51
N GLY A 214 -8.85 4.80 -6.78
CA GLY A 214 -8.54 6.13 -7.30
C GLY A 214 -7.08 6.30 -7.72
N LEU A 215 -6.16 5.73 -6.95
CA LEU A 215 -4.72 5.73 -7.25
C LEU A 215 -4.44 4.97 -8.55
N PHE A 216 -4.93 3.74 -8.67
CA PHE A 216 -4.75 2.89 -9.85
C PHE A 216 -5.42 3.48 -11.08
N ALA A 217 -6.63 4.03 -10.95
CA ALA A 217 -7.32 4.70 -12.04
C ALA A 217 -6.54 5.92 -12.57
N ARG A 218 -5.92 6.70 -11.68
CA ARG A 218 -5.11 7.86 -12.07
C ARG A 218 -3.83 7.44 -12.80
N ILE A 219 -3.11 6.46 -12.27
CA ILE A 219 -1.93 5.89 -12.95
C ILE A 219 -2.33 5.30 -14.31
N ALA A 220 -3.46 4.61 -14.39
CA ALA A 220 -3.99 4.06 -15.63
C ALA A 220 -4.41 5.13 -16.64
N GLY A 221 -4.86 6.31 -16.19
CA GLY A 221 -5.34 7.40 -17.03
C GLY A 221 -4.27 8.36 -17.55
N GLU A 222 -3.11 8.46 -16.90
CA GLU A 222 -2.04 9.40 -17.25
C GLU A 222 -0.87 8.71 -17.99
N PRO A 223 -0.73 8.86 -19.31
CA PRO A 223 0.60 8.88 -19.92
C PRO A 223 1.13 10.30 -19.76
N ARG A 224 1.85 10.59 -18.67
CA ARG A 224 2.67 11.82 -18.66
C ARG A 224 3.70 11.68 -19.78
N PRO A 225 3.76 12.60 -20.77
CA PRO A 225 4.91 12.63 -21.65
C PRO A 225 6.14 12.91 -20.78
N ILE A 226 7.14 12.05 -20.91
CA ILE A 226 8.48 12.31 -20.38
C ILE A 226 8.95 13.62 -21.03
N HIS A 227 8.84 14.74 -20.32
CA HIS A 227 9.47 15.97 -20.76
C HIS A 227 10.95 15.87 -20.41
N ARG A 228 11.79 15.64 -21.43
CA ARG A 228 13.22 15.94 -21.34
C ARG A 228 13.34 17.38 -20.86
N ARG A 229 14.03 17.60 -19.74
CA ARG A 229 14.46 18.96 -19.34
C ARG A 229 15.15 19.60 -20.56
N PRO A 230 14.72 20.77 -21.05
CA PRO A 230 15.44 21.46 -22.10
C PRO A 230 16.83 21.80 -21.55
N GLY A 231 17.86 21.37 -22.28
CA GLY A 231 19.26 21.60 -21.93
C GLY A 231 19.50 23.09 -21.66
N GLY A 232 20.07 23.38 -20.49
CA GLY A 232 20.44 24.73 -20.11
C GLY A 232 21.40 25.32 -21.15
N THR A 233 21.01 26.44 -21.74
CA THR A 233 21.95 27.36 -22.38
C THR A 233 22.00 28.60 -21.50
N HIS A 234 23.09 28.73 -20.75
CA HIS A 234 23.45 30.01 -20.13
C HIS A 234 24.02 30.91 -21.24
N PRO A 235 23.52 32.15 -21.41
CA PRO A 235 24.25 33.13 -22.18
C PRO A 235 25.38 33.72 -21.33
N SER A 236 26.52 33.93 -21.99
CA SER A 236 27.74 34.56 -21.48
C SER A 236 27.56 36.02 -21.11
#